data_AF-A0A7H9AZK4-F1
#
_entry.id   AF-A0A7H9AZK4-F1
#
_cell.length_a   1.000
_cell.length_b   1.000
_cell.length_c   1.000
_cell.angle_alpha   90.00
_cell.angle_beta   90.00
_cell.angle_gamma   90.00
#
_symmetry.space_group_name_H-M   'P 1'
#
loop_
_entity.id
_entity.type
_entity.pdbx_description
1 polymer ?
#
loop_
_entity_poly.entity_id
_entity_poly.type
_entity_poly.pdbx_seq_one_letter_code
_entity_poly.pdbx_strand_id
1 'polypeptide(L)'
;MTETIESMSKGIFHNLITTIIQDIVARETTRQQLLRARYPDLKPYFYDPKHELDVFGQPKQQESSHYISCSNCSRKVSANRFAAHLQRCLSRGARK
;
A
#
# COMPACT_ATOMS: atom_id res chain seq x y z
N MET A 1 -52.30 13.81 -4.38
CA MET A 1 -51.47 13.90 -3.16
C MET A 1 -50.78 15.24 -3.19
N THR A 2 -50.95 16.05 -2.16
CA THR A 2 -50.31 17.37 -2.05
C THR A 2 -48.84 17.17 -1.66
N GLU A 3 -47.93 17.66 -2.50
CA GLU A 3 -46.50 17.79 -2.15
C GLU A 3 -46.37 18.62 -0.87
N THR A 4 -45.68 18.10 0.13
CA THR A 4 -45.35 18.83 1.35
C THR A 4 -43.88 19.26 1.29
N ILE A 5 -43.50 20.27 2.08
CA ILE A 5 -42.09 20.66 2.21
C ILE A 5 -41.23 19.45 2.61
N GLU A 6 -41.77 18.56 3.44
CA GLU A 6 -41.09 17.34 3.87
C GLU A 6 -40.94 16.32 2.72
N SER A 7 -41.96 16.09 1.88
CA SER A 7 -41.84 15.20 0.72
C SER A 7 -40.80 15.72 -0.27
N MET A 8 -40.81 17.03 -0.54
CA MET A 8 -39.83 17.67 -1.41
C MET A 8 -38.42 17.59 -0.83
N SER A 9 -38.24 17.85 0.46
CA SER A 9 -36.93 17.77 1.13
C SER A 9 -36.37 16.35 1.13
N LYS A 10 -37.21 15.34 1.36
CA LYS A 10 -36.84 13.92 1.24
C LYS A 10 -36.45 13.56 -0.18
N GLY A 11 -37.17 14.07 -1.19
CA GLY A 11 -36.83 13.89 -2.60
C GLY A 11 -35.46 14.48 -2.94
N ILE A 12 -35.17 15.71 -2.50
CA ILE A 12 -33.86 16.36 -2.70
C ILE A 12 -32.75 15.55 -2.03
N PHE A 13 -32.93 15.18 -0.77
CA PHE A 13 -31.95 14.36 -0.05
C PHE A 13 -31.72 13.02 -0.74
N HIS A 14 -32.79 12.35 -1.19
CA HIS A 14 -32.70 11.11 -1.94
C HIS A 14 -31.89 11.27 -3.22
N ASN A 15 -32.13 12.33 -3.99
CA ASN A 15 -31.36 12.60 -5.22
C ASN A 15 -29.88 12.83 -4.92
N LEU A 16 -29.55 13.58 -3.87
CA LEU A 16 -28.15 13.82 -3.47
C LEU A 16 -27.46 12.51 -3.06
N ILE A 17 -28.09 11.73 -2.19
CA ILE A 17 -27.51 10.48 -1.67
C ILE A 17 -27.39 9.42 -2.77
N THR A 18 -28.42 9.25 -3.59
CA THR A 18 -28.36 8.26 -4.68
C THR A 18 -27.33 8.63 -5.73
N THR A 19 -27.19 9.93 -6.07
CA THR A 19 -26.13 10.39 -6.98
C THR A 19 -24.74 10.07 -6.42
N ILE A 20 -24.51 10.33 -5.12
CA ILE A 20 -23.21 10.02 -4.47
C ILE A 20 -22.96 8.51 -4.45
N ILE A 21 -23.96 7.71 -4.09
CA ILE A 21 -23.83 6.25 -4.05
C ILE A 21 -23.50 5.71 -5.46
N GLN A 22 -24.21 6.18 -6.48
CA GLN A 22 -23.99 5.75 -7.86
C GLN A 22 -22.60 6.13 -8.36
N ASP A 23 -22.10 7.34 -8.04
CA ASP A 23 -20.74 7.76 -8.40
C ASP A 23 -19.68 6.89 -7.72
N ILE A 24 -19.81 6.62 -6.41
CA ILE A 24 -18.88 5.74 -5.68
C ILE A 24 -18.88 4.34 -6.29
N VAL A 25 -20.06 3.75 -6.49
CA VAL A 25 -20.18 2.39 -7.03
C VAL A 25 -19.63 2.31 -8.45
N ALA A 26 -19.89 3.30 -9.31
CA ALA A 26 -19.34 3.36 -10.66
C ALA A 26 -17.81 3.39 -10.64
N ARG A 27 -17.19 4.19 -9.75
CA ARG A 27 -15.73 4.26 -9.61
C ARG A 27 -15.13 2.95 -9.11
N GLU A 28 -15.71 2.34 -8.08
CA GLU A 28 -15.19 1.11 -7.51
C GLU A 28 -15.33 -0.08 -8.47
N THR A 29 -16.46 -0.19 -9.16
CA THR A 29 -16.70 -1.26 -10.13
C THR A 29 -15.79 -1.16 -11.34
N THR A 30 -15.64 0.03 -11.93
CA THR A 30 -14.72 0.25 -13.06
C THR A 30 -13.26 0.00 -12.67
N ARG A 31 -12.83 0.46 -11.49
CA ARG A 31 -11.50 0.17 -10.94
C ARG A 31 -11.26 -1.34 -10.78
N GLN A 32 -12.21 -2.04 -10.16
CA GLN A 32 -12.08 -3.49 -9.92
C GLN A 32 -12.13 -4.30 -11.22
N GLN A 33 -12.96 -3.89 -12.18
CA GLN A 33 -13.01 -4.49 -13.51
C GLN A 33 -11.67 -4.34 -14.23
N LEU A 34 -11.07 -3.15 -14.20
CA LEU A 34 -9.74 -2.91 -14.77
C LEU A 34 -8.67 -3.81 -14.12
N LEU A 35 -8.67 -3.92 -12.80
CA LEU A 35 -7.71 -4.76 -12.08
C LEU A 35 -7.82 -6.24 -12.45
N ARG A 36 -9.05 -6.76 -12.52
CA ARG A 36 -9.32 -8.16 -12.92
C ARG A 36 -8.91 -8.43 -14.37
N ALA A 37 -9.17 -7.48 -15.28
CA ALA A 37 -8.78 -7.61 -16.68
C ALA A 37 -7.26 -7.52 -16.87
N ARG A 38 -6.58 -6.65 -16.11
CA ARG A 38 -5.13 -6.43 -16.21
C ARG A 38 -4.32 -7.54 -15.54
N TYR A 39 -4.80 -8.08 -14.43
CA TYR A 39 -4.11 -9.09 -13.64
C TYR A 39 -5.06 -10.27 -13.38
N PRO A 40 -5.10 -11.28 -14.27
CA PRO A 40 -6.00 -12.43 -14.15
C PRO A 40 -5.81 -13.21 -12.83
N ASP A 41 -4.57 -13.31 -12.36
CA ASP A 41 -4.20 -14.02 -11.13
C ASP A 41 -4.03 -13.07 -9.93
N LEU A 42 -4.76 -11.95 -9.91
CA LEU A 42 -4.68 -11.01 -8.80
C LEU A 42 -5.19 -11.63 -7.50
N LYS A 43 -4.27 -11.85 -6.56
CA LYS A 43 -4.60 -12.31 -5.20
C LYS A 43 -4.79 -11.11 -4.27
N PRO A 44 -5.78 -11.13 -3.37
CA PRO A 44 -5.86 -10.14 -2.31
C PRO A 44 -4.63 -10.24 -1.40
N TYR A 45 -4.27 -9.12 -0.77
CA TYR A 45 -3.22 -9.13 0.25
C TYR A 45 -3.62 -10.03 1.42
N PHE A 46 -2.64 -10.72 1.99
CA PHE A 46 -2.84 -11.53 3.18
C PHE A 46 -3.16 -10.61 4.38
N TYR A 47 -4.22 -10.96 5.12
CA TYR A 47 -4.60 -10.26 6.34
C TYR A 47 -4.44 -11.20 7.53
N ASP A 48 -3.55 -10.83 8.44
CA ASP A 48 -3.33 -11.53 9.70
C ASP A 48 -3.96 -10.76 10.87
N PRO A 49 -4.97 -11.32 11.55
CA PRO A 49 -5.53 -10.73 12.77
C PRO A 49 -4.52 -10.55 13.90
N LYS A 50 -3.43 -11.33 13.92
CA LYS A 50 -2.38 -11.27 14.94
C LYS A 50 -1.25 -10.30 14.60
N HIS A 51 -1.23 -9.77 13.38
CA HIS A 51 -0.20 -8.85 12.89
C HIS A 51 1.24 -9.41 12.93
N GLU A 52 1.41 -10.72 12.78
CA GLU A 52 2.71 -11.40 12.75
C GLU A 52 3.21 -11.62 11.31
N LEU A 53 2.28 -11.69 10.36
CA LEU A 53 2.55 -11.94 8.94
C LEU A 53 2.39 -10.67 8.09
N ASP A 54 3.19 -10.58 7.02
CA ASP A 54 3.13 -9.49 6.05
C ASP A 54 2.00 -9.65 5.01
N VAL A 55 1.95 -8.74 4.03
CA VAL A 55 0.94 -8.73 2.95
C VAL A 55 1.00 -9.96 2.02
N PHE A 56 2.06 -10.76 2.10
CA PHE A 56 2.25 -12.01 1.38
C PHE A 56 2.08 -13.24 2.28
N GLY A 57 1.75 -13.05 3.57
CA GLY A 57 1.61 -14.13 4.55
C GLY A 57 2.94 -14.66 5.07
N GLN A 58 4.02 -13.87 5.00
CA GLN A 58 5.35 -14.27 5.47
C GLN A 58 5.68 -13.65 6.83
N PRO A 59 6.36 -14.38 7.72
CA PRO A 59 6.83 -13.82 8.98
C PRO A 59 7.98 -12.83 8.75
N LYS A 60 8.20 -11.92 9.71
CA LYS A 60 9.34 -11.00 9.68
C LYS A 60 10.66 -11.77 9.51
N GLN A 61 11.36 -11.48 8.41
CA GLN A 61 12.67 -12.05 8.14
C GLN A 61 13.73 -11.46 9.09
N GLN A 62 14.71 -12.28 9.47
CA GLN A 62 15.78 -11.85 10.36
C GLN A 62 16.78 -10.96 9.60
N GLU A 63 16.69 -9.63 9.75
CA GLU A 63 17.51 -8.66 8.99
C GLU A 63 19.03 -8.90 9.03
N SER A 64 19.55 -9.55 10.09
CA SER A 64 20.97 -9.89 10.20
C SER A 64 21.43 -10.97 9.21
N SER A 65 20.53 -11.84 8.74
CA SER A 65 20.85 -12.87 7.75
C SER A 65 20.91 -12.33 6.32
N HIS A 66 20.39 -11.12 6.08
CA HIS A 66 20.45 -10.46 4.78
C HIS A 66 21.78 -9.73 4.61
N TYR A 67 22.44 -9.93 3.46
CA TYR A 67 23.68 -9.26 3.11
C TYR A 67 23.50 -8.43 1.84
N ILE A 68 23.97 -7.18 1.90
CA ILE A 68 23.94 -6.23 0.80
C ILE A 68 25.37 -6.04 0.31
N SER A 69 25.55 -6.00 -1.02
CA SER A 69 26.84 -5.68 -1.60
C SER A 69 27.06 -4.16 -1.60
N CYS A 70 28.13 -3.68 -0.98
CA CYS A 70 28.46 -2.26 -1.00
C CYS A 70 29.00 -1.86 -2.38
N SER A 71 28.33 -0.96 -3.09
CA SER A 71 28.78 -0.50 -4.41
C SER A 71 30.11 0.28 -4.39
N ASN A 72 30.53 0.80 -3.22
CA ASN A 72 31.77 1.57 -3.09
C ASN A 72 33.02 0.70 -2.82
N CYS A 73 32.89 -0.42 -2.11
CA CYS A 73 34.03 -1.28 -1.78
C CYS A 73 33.85 -2.75 -2.14
N SER A 74 32.73 -3.10 -2.78
CA SER A 74 32.33 -4.45 -3.22
C SER A 74 32.25 -5.50 -2.10
N ARG A 75 32.31 -5.09 -0.82
CA ARG A 75 32.17 -5.99 0.32
C ARG A 75 30.71 -6.33 0.55
N LYS A 76 30.43 -7.61 0.83
CA LYS A 76 29.14 -8.05 1.37
C LYS A 76 29.06 -7.64 2.84
N VAL A 77 28.05 -6.87 3.18
CA VAL A 77 27.83 -6.32 4.52
C VAL A 77 26.42 -6.70 4.96
N SER A 78 26.26 -7.17 6.20
CA SER A 78 24.93 -7.47 6.74
C SER A 78 24.06 -6.21 6.71
N ALA A 79 22.79 -6.36 6.30
CA ALA A 79 21.87 -5.26 6.05
C ALA A 79 21.73 -4.35 7.29
N ASN A 80 21.63 -4.94 8.48
CA ASN A 80 21.51 -4.21 9.74
C ASN A 80 22.77 -3.40 10.12
N ARG A 81 23.93 -3.68 9.52
CA ARG A 81 25.20 -2.94 9.73
C ARG A 81 25.53 -2.00 8.58
N PHE A 82 24.71 -1.95 7.53
CA PHE A 82 25.04 -1.23 6.31
C PHE A 82 25.22 0.28 6.55
N ALA A 83 24.40 0.90 7.39
CA ALA A 83 24.55 2.32 7.74
C ALA A 83 25.89 2.65 8.41
N ALA A 84 26.29 1.87 9.42
CA ALA A 84 27.59 2.02 10.09
C ALA A 84 28.77 1.74 9.14
N HIS A 85 28.58 0.81 8.20
CA HIS A 85 29.54 0.57 7.14
C HIS A 85 29.69 1.79 6.24
N LEU A 86 28.61 2.40 5.75
CA LEU A 86 28.66 3.57 4.88
C LEU A 86 29.41 4.74 5.54
N GLN A 87 29.17 5.00 6.83
CA GLN A 87 29.91 6.03 7.58
C GLN A 87 31.42 5.83 7.49
N ARG A 88 31.93 4.61 7.64
CA ARG A 88 33.37 4.32 7.58
C ARG A 88 33.89 4.20 6.16
N CYS A 89 33.09 3.61 5.28
CA CYS A 89 33.47 3.29 3.91
C CYS A 89 33.56 4.55 3.05
N LEU A 90 32.62 5.49 3.22
CA LEU A 90 32.59 6.74 2.48
C LEU A 90 33.54 7.79 3.09
N SER A 91 33.71 7.81 4.41
CA SER A 91 34.62 8.76 5.08
C SER A 91 36.12 8.45 4.84
N ARG A 92 36.46 7.28 4.29
CA ARG A 92 37.85 6.94 3.95
C ARG A 92 38.46 7.86 2.88
N GLY A 93 37.65 8.54 2.07
CA GLY A 93 38.10 9.56 1.12
C GLY A 93 38.01 11.02 1.60
N ALA A 94 37.40 11.27 2.78
CA ALA A 94 37.14 12.62 3.29
C ALA A 94 38.17 13.10 4.33
N ARG A 95 39.16 12.28 4.69
CA ARG A 95 40.35 12.74 5.43
C ARG A 95 41.37 13.26 4.40
N LYS A 96 41.20 14.50 3.97
CA LYS A 96 42.22 15.30 3.32
C LYS A 96 42.16 16.72 3.85
#